data_AF-C6HDJ3-F1
#
_entry.id   AF-C6HDJ3-F1
#
_cell.length_a   1.000
_cell.length_b   1.000
_cell.length_c   1.000
_cell.angle_alpha   90.00
_cell.angle_beta   90.00
_cell.angle_gamma   90.00
#
_symmetry.space_group_name_H-M   'P 1'
#
loop_
_entity.id
_entity.type
_entity.pdbx_description
1 polymer ?
#
loop_
_entity_poly.entity_id
_entity_poly.type
_entity_poly.pdbx_seq_one_letter_code
_entity_poly.pdbx_strand_id
1 'polypeptide(L)'
;MSASISNTDCERVVALLTEVSVNTSVPRTCETDLGPIQDRLSKVLDALASLLVSRPTKEVIAVGLQAGSSSNLCYTLTLASNESVTRTTVGHCRRIMKHLKQLGLEFYTLRKNTCHQTALKDMEGERADSSDMDETKFPESLRLMVDSFKADLHKFSMPKFRQRLNKKCGLTTRGAAFHSYVTEIPERDCPIVRRLKDINRILSWVTNILQEHRWEIPENKRDIFLEGMDRISDIVREVFETSNWKVKLANVASAPPFPLEGFLRKISSIPNAIETLIKCAYSPRLYRRFLFEQELEVKSLRNQPRNIKLPPSNQWMEISKQVLANSATDRSLQEEENEENEENGKSENGKEANLPGHSLSLKLSGMDVIRAPVHCECVLALKFLGENRTVRSVQYIGVSKLSCIGCWAFLKALRDNGIAFYTKGSHSKAYFPWKFPDLEMDWAMVPNESQTRITMSFFNNMSQIYAQRLREQKMMRKLSDSTTGSSSGTQRAWRFTMEDFI
;
A
#
# COMPACT_ATOMS: atom_id res chain seq x y z
N MET A 1 21.58 -34.64 8.67
CA MET A 1 22.20 -33.29 8.61
C MET A 1 21.19 -32.37 7.95
N SER A 2 20.89 -31.20 8.51
CA SER A 2 20.04 -30.22 7.81
C SER A 2 20.82 -29.56 6.68
N ALA A 3 20.25 -29.51 5.47
CA ALA A 3 20.86 -28.78 4.37
C ALA A 3 20.96 -27.28 4.69
N SER A 4 22.05 -26.64 4.27
CA SER A 4 22.25 -25.20 4.45
C SER A 4 21.32 -24.42 3.52
N ILE A 5 20.22 -23.90 4.06
CA ILE A 5 19.24 -23.07 3.32
C ILE A 5 19.94 -21.86 2.69
N SER A 6 19.75 -21.69 1.38
CA SER A 6 20.39 -20.61 0.60
C SER A 6 19.41 -19.49 0.23
N ASN A 7 19.97 -18.35 -0.20
CA ASN A 7 19.21 -17.22 -0.75
C ASN A 7 18.32 -17.65 -1.95
N THR A 8 18.73 -18.68 -2.71
CA THR A 8 17.95 -19.20 -3.84
C THR A 8 16.70 -19.94 -3.37
N ASP A 9 16.75 -20.58 -2.20
CA ASP A 9 15.64 -21.33 -1.62
C ASP A 9 14.57 -20.38 -1.06
N CYS A 10 15.02 -19.25 -0.52
CA CYS A 10 14.16 -18.10 -0.20
C CYS A 10 13.43 -17.53 -1.44
N GLU A 11 14.07 -17.53 -2.62
CA GLU A 11 13.44 -17.11 -3.89
C GLU A 11 12.46 -18.16 -4.42
N ARG A 12 12.82 -19.44 -4.31
CA ARG A 12 11.99 -20.60 -4.70
C ARG A 12 10.70 -20.70 -3.88
N VAL A 13 10.74 -20.53 -2.55
CA VAL A 13 9.52 -20.58 -1.73
C VAL A 13 8.57 -19.41 -2.03
N VAL A 14 9.09 -18.22 -2.38
CA VAL A 14 8.27 -17.10 -2.89
C VAL A 14 7.65 -17.42 -4.25
N ALA A 15 8.34 -18.18 -5.10
CA ALA A 15 7.80 -18.67 -6.37
C ALA A 15 6.60 -19.58 -6.12
N LEU A 16 6.77 -20.67 -5.38
CA LEU A 16 5.69 -21.62 -5.05
C LEU A 16 4.49 -20.93 -4.36
N LEU A 17 4.74 -20.00 -3.43
CA LEU A 17 3.70 -19.18 -2.78
C LEU A 17 2.93 -18.22 -3.72
N THR A 18 3.36 -18.07 -4.98
CA THR A 18 2.65 -17.30 -6.01
C THR A 18 1.59 -18.14 -6.73
N GLU A 19 1.69 -19.46 -6.70
CA GLU A 19 0.70 -20.39 -7.26
C GLU A 19 -0.41 -20.71 -6.25
N VAL A 20 -0.04 -20.92 -4.99
CA VAL A 20 -1.00 -21.26 -3.92
C VAL A 20 -1.81 -20.04 -3.52
N SER A 21 -3.09 -20.04 -3.93
CA SER A 21 -4.00 -18.91 -3.79
C SER A 21 -4.39 -18.66 -2.32
N VAL A 22 -4.89 -17.45 -2.02
CA VAL A 22 -5.33 -17.07 -0.67
C VAL A 22 -6.63 -16.29 -0.77
N ASN A 23 -7.56 -16.60 0.13
CA ASN A 23 -8.80 -15.84 0.32
C ASN A 23 -8.48 -14.50 1.05
N THR A 24 -7.85 -13.56 0.34
CA THR A 24 -7.28 -12.32 0.90
C THR A 24 -8.35 -11.28 1.27
N SER A 25 -9.11 -11.54 2.32
CA SER A 25 -10.12 -10.62 2.89
C SER A 25 -9.49 -9.52 3.76
N VAL A 26 -8.47 -9.86 4.56
CA VAL A 26 -7.82 -8.95 5.53
C VAL A 26 -6.32 -8.79 5.22
N PRO A 27 -5.78 -7.55 5.17
CA PRO A 27 -4.34 -7.30 5.15
C PRO A 27 -3.65 -7.76 6.44
N ARG A 28 -2.44 -8.32 6.35
CA ARG A 28 -1.60 -8.54 7.56
C ARG A 28 -1.05 -7.20 8.03
N THR A 29 -1.38 -6.80 9.25
CA THR A 29 -0.73 -5.71 9.99
C THR A 29 0.33 -6.28 10.93
N CYS A 30 1.14 -5.40 11.52
CA CYS A 30 2.00 -5.67 12.67
C CYS A 30 1.66 -4.58 13.68
N GLU A 31 1.67 -4.89 14.98
CA GLU A 31 1.76 -3.84 15.98
C GLU A 31 3.11 -3.14 15.81
N THR A 32 3.08 -1.81 15.73
CA THR A 32 4.27 -1.00 15.48
C THR A 32 4.68 -0.34 16.78
N ASP A 33 5.81 -0.75 17.35
CA ASP A 33 6.43 -0.04 18.47
C ASP A 33 7.06 1.27 17.97
N LEU A 34 6.20 2.25 17.73
CA LEU A 34 6.53 3.58 17.23
C LEU A 34 5.91 4.61 18.15
N GLY A 35 6.76 5.42 18.80
CA GLY A 35 6.30 6.53 19.63
C GLY A 35 5.38 7.49 18.83
N PRO A 36 4.45 8.22 19.47
CA PRO A 36 3.29 8.85 18.81
C PRO A 36 3.61 9.75 17.60
N ILE A 37 4.77 10.41 17.60
CA ILE A 37 5.22 11.26 16.48
C ILE A 37 5.67 10.42 15.27
N GLN A 38 6.27 9.24 15.48
CA GLN A 38 6.61 8.32 14.40
C GLN A 38 5.36 7.64 13.81
N ASP A 39 4.34 7.31 14.62
CA ASP A 39 3.04 6.87 14.11
C ASP A 39 2.40 7.95 13.21
N ARG A 40 2.32 9.20 13.68
CA ARG A 40 1.76 10.31 12.88
C ARG A 40 2.55 10.51 11.58
N LEU A 41 3.88 10.42 11.63
CA LEU A 41 4.75 10.51 10.45
C LEU A 41 4.61 9.32 9.49
N SER A 42 4.34 8.11 9.98
CA SER A 42 4.15 6.90 9.15
C SER A 42 3.05 7.10 8.09
N LYS A 43 1.96 7.75 8.50
CA LYS A 43 0.80 8.08 7.67
C LYS A 43 1.15 9.10 6.59
N VAL A 44 2.01 10.08 6.92
CA VAL A 44 2.55 11.08 5.98
C VAL A 44 3.49 10.45 4.96
N LEU A 45 4.36 9.51 5.38
CA LEU A 45 5.27 8.80 4.47
C LEU A 45 4.49 7.90 3.50
N ASP A 46 3.43 7.20 3.95
CA ASP A 46 2.53 6.45 3.07
C ASP A 46 1.75 7.34 2.10
N ALA A 47 1.24 8.49 2.58
CA ALA A 47 0.52 9.45 1.75
C ALA A 47 1.42 10.01 0.64
N LEU A 48 2.64 10.43 0.99
CA LEU A 48 3.64 10.88 0.04
C LEU A 48 4.02 9.75 -0.94
N ALA A 49 4.32 8.54 -0.46
CA ALA A 49 4.62 7.39 -1.32
C ALA A 49 3.47 7.10 -2.31
N SER A 50 2.22 7.19 -1.87
CA SER A 50 1.04 7.07 -2.72
C SER A 50 1.02 8.15 -3.82
N LEU A 51 1.19 9.43 -3.47
CA LEU A 51 1.09 10.54 -4.41
C LEU A 51 2.26 10.60 -5.41
N LEU A 52 3.43 10.04 -5.07
CA LEU A 52 4.59 9.96 -5.95
C LEU A 52 4.51 8.88 -7.05
N VAL A 53 3.43 8.10 -7.16
CA VAL A 53 3.25 7.11 -8.23
C VAL A 53 2.89 7.81 -9.54
N SER A 54 3.90 7.98 -10.40
CA SER A 54 3.81 8.61 -11.72
C SER A 54 3.22 7.69 -12.80
N ARG A 55 3.56 6.39 -12.73
CA ARG A 55 3.13 5.38 -13.71
C ARG A 55 2.09 4.47 -13.04
N PRO A 56 0.83 4.44 -13.53
CA PRO A 56 -0.24 3.75 -12.81
C PRO A 56 -0.09 2.21 -12.86
N THR A 57 0.57 1.69 -13.89
CA THR A 57 0.87 0.26 -14.08
C THR A 57 2.21 -0.10 -13.45
N LYS A 58 2.22 -1.22 -12.72
CA LYS A 58 3.37 -1.87 -12.04
C LYS A 58 4.10 -1.03 -10.96
N GLU A 59 4.46 0.23 -11.20
CA GLU A 59 5.28 1.09 -10.32
C GLU A 59 4.89 1.05 -8.84
N VAL A 60 5.87 0.82 -7.97
CA VAL A 60 5.78 0.90 -6.51
C VAL A 60 6.83 1.91 -6.08
N ILE A 61 6.46 2.81 -5.16
CA ILE A 61 7.36 3.79 -4.57
C ILE A 61 7.42 3.52 -3.06
N ALA A 62 8.63 3.44 -2.53
CA ALA A 62 8.92 3.46 -1.10
C ALA A 62 9.58 4.81 -0.75
N VAL A 63 9.26 5.34 0.43
CA VAL A 63 9.73 6.63 0.93
C VAL A 63 10.18 6.46 2.37
N GLY A 64 11.38 6.92 2.67
CA GLY A 64 11.96 6.90 4.02
C GLY A 64 12.55 8.25 4.37
N LEU A 65 12.55 8.60 5.66
CA LEU A 65 13.11 9.83 6.20
C LEU A 65 14.33 9.56 7.07
N GLN A 66 15.37 10.36 6.86
CA GLN A 66 16.58 10.44 7.67
C GLN A 66 16.72 11.86 8.23
N ALA A 67 17.00 11.97 9.53
CA ALA A 67 17.38 13.22 10.19
C ALA A 67 18.90 13.33 10.24
N GLY A 68 19.45 14.47 9.78
CA GLY A 68 20.88 14.77 9.80
C GLY A 68 21.53 14.74 11.19
N SER A 69 22.85 14.88 11.23
CA SER A 69 23.60 14.99 12.47
C SER A 69 23.17 16.22 13.28
N SER A 70 23.38 16.21 14.60
CA SER A 70 23.03 17.33 15.49
C SER A 70 23.67 18.67 15.12
N SER A 71 24.72 18.65 14.29
CA SER A 71 25.38 19.83 13.71
C SER A 71 24.67 20.43 12.49
N ASN A 72 23.84 19.69 11.76
CA ASN A 72 23.17 20.12 10.54
C ASN A 72 21.75 19.55 10.46
N LEU A 73 20.74 20.40 10.73
CA LEU A 73 19.31 20.09 10.69
C LEU A 73 18.75 19.99 9.26
N CYS A 74 19.36 19.11 8.47
CA CYS A 74 18.91 18.73 7.13
C CYS A 74 18.21 17.37 7.18
N TYR A 75 16.96 17.32 6.74
CA TYR A 75 16.21 16.07 6.58
C TYR A 75 16.38 15.53 5.15
N THR A 76 16.82 14.28 5.01
CA THR A 76 16.86 13.58 3.72
C THR A 76 15.61 12.72 3.56
N LEU A 77 14.80 12.99 2.54
CA LEU A 77 13.83 12.03 2.01
C LEU A 77 14.50 11.20 0.91
N THR A 78 14.57 9.88 1.11
CA THR A 78 15.09 8.94 0.11
C THR A 78 13.94 8.18 -0.52
N LEU A 79 13.83 8.30 -1.85
CA LEU A 79 12.81 7.63 -2.67
C LEU A 79 13.40 6.37 -3.31
N ALA A 80 12.68 5.24 -3.25
CA ALA A 80 13.07 4.00 -3.92
C ALA A 80 11.92 3.43 -4.77
N SER A 81 12.26 2.73 -5.85
CA SER A 81 11.32 2.09 -6.79
C SER A 81 11.76 0.66 -7.06
N ASN A 82 10.84 -0.23 -7.45
CA ASN A 82 11.20 -1.55 -7.98
C ASN A 82 11.89 -1.42 -9.36
N GLU A 83 11.72 -0.29 -10.04
CA GLU A 83 12.44 0.08 -11.25
C GLU A 83 13.30 1.32 -10.95
N SER A 84 13.42 2.27 -11.87
CA SER A 84 13.95 3.60 -11.56
C SER A 84 12.89 4.49 -10.89
N VAL A 85 13.36 5.47 -10.11
CA VAL A 85 12.55 6.67 -9.75
C VAL A 85 12.80 7.72 -10.83
N THR A 86 11.74 8.27 -11.43
CA THR A 86 11.90 9.23 -12.54
C THR A 86 12.33 10.61 -12.04
N ARG A 87 13.06 11.38 -12.87
CA ARG A 87 13.36 12.81 -12.59
C ARG A 87 12.09 13.61 -12.30
N THR A 88 11.00 13.30 -13.00
CA THR A 88 9.66 13.89 -12.79
C THR A 88 9.10 13.59 -11.40
N THR A 89 9.27 12.37 -10.90
CA THR A 89 8.86 11.96 -9.54
C THR A 89 9.68 12.69 -8.47
N VAL A 90 11.01 12.75 -8.62
CA VAL A 90 11.89 13.51 -7.71
C VAL A 90 11.52 15.00 -7.71
N GLY A 91 11.30 15.59 -8.88
CA GLY A 91 10.88 16.98 -9.03
C GLY A 91 9.50 17.27 -8.43
N HIS A 92 8.54 16.33 -8.54
CA HIS A 92 7.25 16.45 -7.89
C HIS A 92 7.38 16.39 -6.37
N CYS A 93 8.14 15.43 -5.82
CA CYS A 93 8.41 15.36 -4.38
C CYS A 93 9.01 16.66 -3.83
N ARG A 94 9.94 17.28 -4.55
CA ARG A 94 10.53 18.58 -4.16
C ARG A 94 9.50 19.71 -4.17
N ARG A 95 8.56 19.75 -5.14
CA ARG A 95 7.44 20.71 -5.12
C ARG A 95 6.49 20.48 -3.96
N ILE A 96 6.11 19.21 -3.68
CA ILE A 96 5.27 18.86 -2.53
C ILE A 96 5.90 19.40 -1.23
N MET A 97 7.17 19.09 -0.97
CA MET A 97 7.81 19.53 0.27
C MET A 97 8.00 21.05 0.33
N LYS A 98 8.22 21.74 -0.80
CA LYS A 98 8.21 23.22 -0.84
C LYS A 98 6.84 23.78 -0.44
N HIS A 99 5.76 23.29 -1.06
CA HIS A 99 4.41 23.79 -0.81
C HIS A 99 3.94 23.47 0.61
N LEU A 100 4.30 22.31 1.16
CA LEU A 100 4.02 21.95 2.57
C LEU A 100 4.75 22.85 3.58
N LYS A 101 6.00 23.26 3.31
CA LYS A 101 6.69 24.25 4.15
C LYS A 101 6.00 25.62 4.11
N GLN A 102 5.54 26.04 2.93
CA GLN A 102 4.84 27.31 2.76
C GLN A 102 3.46 27.30 3.44
N LEU A 103 2.62 26.30 3.15
CA LEU A 103 1.32 26.09 3.83
C LEU A 103 1.48 26.04 5.35
N GLY A 104 2.49 25.33 5.85
CA GLY A 104 2.76 25.24 7.28
C GLY A 104 3.13 26.58 7.93
N LEU A 105 3.82 27.47 7.19
CA LEU A 105 4.14 28.83 7.64
C LEU A 105 2.89 29.71 7.71
N GLU A 106 2.00 29.63 6.71
CA GLU A 106 0.72 30.32 6.75
C GLU A 106 -0.18 29.79 7.88
N PHE A 107 -0.26 28.47 8.07
CA PHE A 107 -1.00 27.87 9.18
C PHE A 107 -0.44 28.25 10.56
N TYR A 108 0.89 28.35 10.68
CA TYR A 108 1.54 28.85 11.90
C TYR A 108 1.21 30.33 12.14
N THR A 109 1.27 31.16 11.11
CA THR A 109 0.92 32.59 11.18
C THR A 109 -0.56 32.80 11.53
N LEU A 110 -1.46 32.04 10.92
CA LEU A 110 -2.89 32.05 11.25
C LEU A 110 -3.12 31.73 12.73
N ARG A 111 -2.50 30.67 13.27
CA ARG A 111 -2.60 30.32 14.70
C ARG A 111 -2.00 31.41 15.60
N LYS A 112 -0.84 31.96 15.25
CA LYS A 112 -0.19 33.05 16.00
C LYS A 112 -1.10 34.29 16.12
N ASN A 113 -1.92 34.54 15.11
CA ASN A 113 -2.85 35.68 15.06
C ASN A 113 -4.23 35.38 15.67
N THR A 114 -4.57 34.12 15.98
CA THR A 114 -5.91 33.70 16.43
C THR A 114 -5.94 33.02 17.81
N CYS A 115 -4.79 32.59 18.33
CA CYS A 115 -4.69 31.88 19.61
C CYS A 115 -3.81 32.63 20.62
N HIS A 116 -4.17 32.58 21.90
CA HIS A 116 -3.31 33.08 22.99
C HIS A 116 -2.00 32.27 23.10
N GLN A 117 -0.92 32.93 23.55
CA GLN A 117 0.44 32.36 23.58
C GLN A 117 0.59 31.13 24.48
N THR A 118 -0.25 30.95 25.49
CA THR A 118 -0.31 29.73 26.33
C THR A 118 -0.85 28.55 25.54
N ALA A 119 -2.05 28.68 24.97
CA ALA A 119 -2.68 27.63 24.15
C ALA A 119 -1.79 27.16 22.99
N LEU A 120 -1.04 28.07 22.37
CA LEU A 120 -0.04 27.73 21.35
C LEU A 120 1.04 26.76 21.85
N LYS A 121 1.55 26.94 23.08
CA LYS A 121 2.53 26.02 23.69
C LYS A 121 1.91 24.67 24.03
N ASP A 122 0.68 24.68 24.55
CA ASP A 122 -0.02 23.45 24.94
C ASP A 122 -0.35 22.57 23.72
N MET A 123 -0.72 23.17 22.58
CA MET A 123 -0.90 22.46 21.31
C MET A 123 0.39 21.82 20.77
N GLU A 124 1.57 22.32 21.16
CA GLU A 124 2.88 21.77 20.77
C GLU A 124 3.38 20.63 21.67
N GLY A 125 2.78 20.41 22.85
CA GLY A 125 3.15 19.30 23.75
C GLY A 125 2.85 17.92 23.15
N GLU A 126 3.82 16.99 23.18
CA GLU A 126 3.82 15.76 22.35
C GLU A 126 2.51 14.95 22.36
N ARG A 127 1.79 14.91 23.49
CA ARG A 127 0.57 14.10 23.69
C ARG A 127 -0.75 14.72 23.26
N ALA A 128 -0.86 16.04 23.08
CA ALA A 128 -2.17 16.67 22.81
C ALA A 128 -2.76 16.24 21.44
N ASP A 129 -4.06 16.39 21.25
CA ASP A 129 -4.68 16.04 19.97
C ASP A 129 -4.29 16.99 18.83
N SER A 130 -4.58 16.59 17.60
CA SER A 130 -4.57 17.50 16.45
C SER A 130 -5.92 18.20 16.43
N SER A 131 -5.96 19.53 16.43
CA SER A 131 -7.20 20.27 16.25
C SER A 131 -7.80 19.97 14.86
N ASP A 132 -9.13 19.85 14.80
CA ASP A 132 -9.82 19.70 13.52
C ASP A 132 -9.58 20.92 12.62
N MET A 133 -9.40 20.65 11.34
CA MET A 133 -9.02 21.63 10.34
C MET A 133 -10.27 22.18 9.64
N ASP A 134 -10.72 23.34 10.08
CA ASP A 134 -11.89 24.02 9.51
C ASP A 134 -11.46 25.00 8.40
N GLU A 135 -11.44 24.52 7.15
CA GLU A 135 -11.09 25.33 5.98
C GLU A 135 -12.04 26.52 5.79
N THR A 136 -13.25 26.52 6.38
CA THR A 136 -14.20 27.65 6.27
C THR A 136 -13.74 28.89 7.03
N LYS A 137 -12.85 28.72 8.03
CA LYS A 137 -12.24 29.82 8.82
C LYS A 137 -10.96 30.38 8.19
N PHE A 138 -10.50 29.84 7.06
CA PHE A 138 -9.25 30.28 6.44
C PHE A 138 -9.41 31.60 5.65
N PRO A 139 -8.46 32.54 5.75
CA PRO A 139 -8.34 33.66 4.83
C PRO A 139 -8.33 33.18 3.37
N GLU A 140 -8.84 34.01 2.46
CA GLU A 140 -9.00 33.64 1.05
C GLU A 140 -7.67 33.27 0.37
N SER A 141 -6.61 34.02 0.66
CA SER A 141 -5.25 33.70 0.19
C SER A 141 -4.75 32.33 0.63
N LEU A 142 -5.12 31.87 1.83
CA LEU A 142 -4.76 30.56 2.35
C LEU A 142 -5.62 29.45 1.73
N ARG A 143 -6.92 29.70 1.51
CA ARG A 143 -7.79 28.76 0.75
C ARG A 143 -7.24 28.54 -0.66
N LEU A 144 -6.99 29.62 -1.40
CA LEU A 144 -6.37 29.55 -2.73
C LEU A 144 -5.01 28.82 -2.75
N MET A 145 -4.19 28.94 -1.68
CA MET A 145 -2.95 28.18 -1.55
C MET A 145 -3.17 26.68 -1.30
N VAL A 146 -4.17 26.33 -0.47
CA VAL A 146 -4.59 24.95 -0.24
C VAL A 146 -5.16 24.33 -1.52
N ASP A 147 -6.05 25.03 -2.23
CA ASP A 147 -6.70 24.53 -3.44
C ASP A 147 -5.72 24.40 -4.61
N SER A 148 -4.78 25.34 -4.74
CA SER A 148 -3.63 25.20 -5.66
C SER A 148 -2.79 23.95 -5.36
N PHE A 149 -2.52 23.66 -4.07
CA PHE A 149 -1.80 22.46 -3.66
C PHE A 149 -2.60 21.16 -3.91
N LYS A 150 -3.92 21.16 -3.65
CA LYS A 150 -4.83 20.06 -4.02
C LYS A 150 -4.79 19.83 -5.53
N ALA A 151 -4.91 20.88 -6.35
CA ALA A 151 -4.86 20.81 -7.82
C ALA A 151 -3.55 20.21 -8.36
N ASP A 152 -2.40 20.65 -7.86
CA ASP A 152 -1.08 20.18 -8.31
C ASP A 152 -0.89 18.67 -8.03
N LEU A 153 -1.38 18.20 -6.88
CA LEU A 153 -1.37 16.78 -6.48
C LEU A 153 -2.38 15.92 -7.26
N HIS A 154 -3.57 16.45 -7.54
CA HIS A 154 -4.56 15.79 -8.38
C HIS A 154 -4.10 15.69 -9.84
N LYS A 155 -3.48 16.74 -10.38
CA LYS A 155 -2.90 16.78 -11.74
C LYS A 155 -1.84 15.69 -11.94
N PHE A 156 -0.90 15.54 -11.00
CA PHE A 156 0.09 14.46 -11.03
C PHE A 156 -0.54 13.07 -10.83
N SER A 157 -1.52 12.95 -9.93
CA SER A 157 -2.21 11.68 -9.64
C SER A 157 -3.22 11.24 -10.70
N MET A 158 -3.52 12.06 -11.70
CA MET A 158 -4.60 11.82 -12.65
C MET A 158 -4.50 10.49 -13.44
N PRO A 159 -3.32 10.06 -13.94
CA PRO A 159 -3.19 8.74 -14.59
C PRO A 159 -3.53 7.58 -13.64
N LYS A 160 -3.20 7.71 -12.35
CA LYS A 160 -3.50 6.75 -11.28
C LYS A 160 -4.99 6.70 -10.98
N PHE A 161 -5.67 7.85 -10.99
CA PHE A 161 -7.13 7.91 -10.83
C PHE A 161 -7.86 7.28 -12.02
N ARG A 162 -7.55 7.69 -13.26
CA ARG A 162 -8.14 7.12 -14.48
C ARG A 162 -7.96 5.60 -14.57
N GLN A 163 -6.80 5.06 -14.20
CA GLN A 163 -6.56 3.61 -14.21
C GLN A 163 -7.42 2.87 -13.16
N ARG A 164 -7.84 3.51 -12.06
CA ARG A 164 -8.72 2.91 -11.05
C ARG A 164 -10.15 2.74 -11.57
N LEU A 165 -10.65 3.73 -12.31
CA LEU A 165 -11.94 3.66 -13.01
C LEU A 165 -11.87 2.67 -14.19
N ASN A 166 -10.90 2.84 -15.08
CA ASN A 166 -10.78 2.09 -16.34
C ASN A 166 -10.20 0.68 -16.19
N LYS A 167 -9.93 0.20 -14.96
CA LYS A 167 -9.51 -1.19 -14.74
C LYS A 167 -10.63 -2.14 -15.16
N LYS A 168 -10.32 -3.10 -16.05
CA LYS A 168 -11.25 -4.14 -16.53
C LYS A 168 -11.95 -4.87 -15.38
N CYS A 169 -13.25 -5.11 -15.58
CA CYS A 169 -14.15 -5.83 -14.69
C CYS A 169 -15.19 -6.57 -15.56
N GLY A 170 -15.04 -7.89 -15.72
CA GLY A 170 -15.80 -8.65 -16.71
C GLY A 170 -15.58 -8.09 -18.13
N LEU A 171 -16.68 -7.76 -18.82
CA LEU A 171 -16.67 -7.12 -20.14
C LEU A 171 -16.52 -5.60 -20.11
N THR A 172 -16.57 -4.96 -18.93
CA THR A 172 -16.63 -3.50 -18.75
C THR A 172 -15.47 -2.97 -17.89
N THR A 173 -15.54 -1.70 -17.46
CA THR A 173 -14.59 -1.08 -16.51
C THR A 173 -15.14 -1.08 -15.08
N ARG A 174 -14.30 -0.84 -14.07
CA ARG A 174 -14.76 -0.70 -12.68
C ARG A 174 -15.62 0.54 -12.46
N GLY A 175 -15.35 1.64 -13.14
CA GLY A 175 -16.18 2.85 -13.09
C GLY A 175 -17.58 2.57 -13.62
N ALA A 176 -17.67 1.96 -14.81
CA ALA A 176 -18.96 1.58 -15.40
C ALA A 176 -19.70 0.50 -14.60
N ALA A 177 -19.00 -0.53 -14.09
CA ALA A 177 -19.61 -1.56 -13.24
C ALA A 177 -20.15 -0.98 -11.91
N PHE A 178 -19.47 0.02 -11.34
CA PHE A 178 -19.99 0.77 -10.19
C PHE A 178 -21.21 1.61 -10.56
N HIS A 179 -21.17 2.30 -11.70
CA HIS A 179 -22.28 3.11 -12.18
C HIS A 179 -23.55 2.27 -12.40
N SER A 180 -23.47 1.19 -13.20
CA SER A 180 -24.60 0.27 -13.44
C SER A 180 -25.15 -0.28 -12.12
N TYR A 181 -24.29 -0.83 -11.26
CA TYR A 181 -24.70 -1.38 -9.97
C TYR A 181 -25.44 -0.37 -9.10
N VAL A 182 -24.97 0.88 -9.02
CA VAL A 182 -25.57 1.93 -8.18
C VAL A 182 -26.86 2.50 -8.79
N THR A 183 -26.96 2.57 -10.12
CA THR A 183 -28.19 2.97 -10.84
C THR A 183 -29.27 1.90 -10.71
N GLU A 184 -28.90 0.62 -10.66
CA GLU A 184 -29.80 -0.53 -10.45
C GLU A 184 -30.36 -0.63 -9.01
N ILE A 185 -29.79 0.06 -8.01
CA ILE A 185 -30.31 -0.02 -6.63
C ILE A 185 -31.63 0.76 -6.51
N PRO A 186 -32.72 0.11 -6.03
CA PRO A 186 -33.99 0.77 -5.79
C PRO A 186 -33.88 1.97 -4.84
N GLU A 187 -34.67 3.00 -5.09
CA GLU A 187 -34.73 4.19 -4.24
C GLU A 187 -35.49 3.86 -2.95
N ARG A 188 -34.74 3.41 -1.95
CA ARG A 188 -35.22 3.10 -0.58
C ARG A 188 -34.56 4.04 0.41
N ASP A 189 -35.16 4.18 1.59
CA ASP A 189 -34.58 4.93 2.72
C ASP A 189 -33.41 4.16 3.37
N CYS A 190 -32.30 4.04 2.63
CA CYS A 190 -31.05 3.46 3.11
C CYS A 190 -29.93 4.51 2.93
N PRO A 191 -29.37 5.05 4.03
CA PRO A 191 -28.29 6.04 3.97
C PRO A 191 -27.06 5.58 3.16
N ILE A 192 -26.77 4.28 3.13
CA ILE A 192 -25.68 3.73 2.30
C ILE A 192 -26.00 3.86 0.80
N VAL A 193 -27.25 3.63 0.39
CA VAL A 193 -27.65 3.74 -1.02
C VAL A 193 -27.59 5.18 -1.50
N ARG A 194 -28.07 6.14 -0.69
CA ARG A 194 -27.91 7.58 -0.98
C ARG A 194 -26.44 7.93 -1.20
N ARG A 195 -25.58 7.60 -0.24
CA ARG A 195 -24.13 7.84 -0.28
C ARG A 195 -23.43 7.20 -1.49
N LEU A 196 -23.85 6.00 -1.92
CA LEU A 196 -23.35 5.38 -3.14
C LEU A 196 -23.82 6.13 -4.40
N LYS A 197 -25.08 6.59 -4.45
CA LYS A 197 -25.61 7.43 -5.55
C LYS A 197 -24.92 8.80 -5.60
N ASP A 198 -24.60 9.40 -4.45
CA ASP A 198 -23.86 10.66 -4.37
C ASP A 198 -22.44 10.50 -4.94
N ILE A 199 -21.71 9.45 -4.54
CA ILE A 199 -20.42 9.09 -5.15
C ILE A 199 -20.58 8.83 -6.66
N ASN A 200 -21.67 8.20 -7.12
CA ASN A 200 -21.89 7.93 -8.54
C ASN A 200 -22.12 9.21 -9.35
N ARG A 201 -22.90 10.18 -8.84
CA ARG A 201 -23.08 11.49 -9.49
C ARG A 201 -21.74 12.19 -9.72
N ILE A 202 -20.95 12.34 -8.65
CA ILE A 202 -19.62 12.97 -8.72
C ILE A 202 -18.70 12.18 -9.67
N LEU A 203 -18.67 10.84 -9.59
CA LEU A 203 -17.83 10.03 -10.48
C LEU A 203 -18.27 10.09 -11.95
N SER A 204 -19.57 10.20 -12.26
CA SER A 204 -20.05 10.40 -13.63
C SER A 204 -19.63 11.77 -14.17
N TRP A 205 -19.85 12.85 -13.42
CA TRP A 205 -19.42 14.21 -13.77
C TRP A 205 -17.90 14.27 -14.00
N VAL A 206 -17.10 13.71 -13.08
CA VAL A 206 -15.64 13.59 -13.23
C VAL A 206 -15.28 12.75 -14.46
N THR A 207 -15.99 11.65 -14.72
CA THR A 207 -15.70 10.78 -15.86
C THR A 207 -15.95 11.49 -17.19
N ASN A 208 -17.01 12.29 -17.30
CA ASN A 208 -17.31 13.09 -18.49
C ASN A 208 -16.19 14.11 -18.75
N ILE A 209 -15.80 14.90 -17.74
CA ILE A 209 -14.70 15.87 -17.83
C ILE A 209 -13.38 15.20 -18.22
N LEU A 210 -13.11 13.99 -17.72
CA LEU A 210 -11.90 13.24 -18.04
C LEU A 210 -11.94 12.57 -19.43
N GLN A 211 -13.10 12.49 -20.09
CA GLN A 211 -13.23 12.14 -21.51
C GLN A 211 -13.06 13.36 -22.42
N GLU A 212 -13.75 14.47 -22.10
CA GLU A 212 -13.62 15.78 -22.78
C GLU A 212 -12.16 16.27 -22.78
N HIS A 213 -11.56 16.33 -21.58
CA HIS A 213 -10.28 16.99 -21.36
C HIS A 213 -9.20 15.95 -21.01
N ARG A 214 -8.53 15.44 -22.05
CA ARG A 214 -7.56 14.33 -21.93
C ARG A 214 -6.30 14.64 -21.12
N TRP A 215 -5.92 15.91 -20.92
CA TRP A 215 -4.61 16.23 -20.32
C TRP A 215 -4.71 17.04 -19.02
N GLU A 216 -5.57 18.05 -18.97
CA GLU A 216 -5.73 18.93 -17.81
C GLU A 216 -7.22 19.23 -17.57
N ILE A 217 -7.60 19.58 -16.34
CA ILE A 217 -8.97 20.02 -16.02
C ILE A 217 -9.06 21.53 -16.32
N PRO A 218 -10.10 22.01 -17.04
CA PRO A 218 -10.31 23.43 -17.29
C PRO A 218 -10.35 24.25 -16.00
N GLU A 219 -9.85 25.49 -16.03
CA GLU A 219 -9.76 26.31 -14.82
C GLU A 219 -11.14 26.57 -14.19
N ASN A 220 -12.15 26.84 -15.02
CA ASN A 220 -13.55 27.01 -14.59
C ASN A 220 -14.25 25.71 -14.15
N LYS A 221 -13.63 24.53 -14.33
CA LYS A 221 -14.10 23.25 -13.78
C LYS A 221 -13.20 22.72 -12.65
N ARG A 222 -12.15 23.46 -12.26
CA ARG A 222 -11.12 23.03 -11.30
C ARG A 222 -11.69 22.86 -9.90
N ASP A 223 -12.36 23.88 -9.39
CA ASP A 223 -12.71 23.96 -7.97
C ASP A 223 -13.82 22.94 -7.62
N ILE A 224 -14.83 22.83 -8.50
CA ILE A 224 -15.89 21.79 -8.44
C ILE A 224 -15.27 20.38 -8.47
N PHE A 225 -14.20 20.17 -9.24
CA PHE A 225 -13.48 18.89 -9.26
C PHE A 225 -12.76 18.61 -7.94
N LEU A 226 -12.12 19.62 -7.33
CA LEU A 226 -11.45 19.46 -6.03
C LEU A 226 -12.46 19.14 -4.93
N GLU A 227 -13.55 19.91 -4.83
CA GLU A 227 -14.60 19.67 -3.86
C GLU A 227 -15.24 18.28 -4.06
N GLY A 228 -15.57 17.91 -5.31
CA GLY A 228 -16.11 16.58 -5.61
C GLY A 228 -15.16 15.45 -5.20
N MET A 229 -13.84 15.62 -5.39
CA MET A 229 -12.85 14.63 -4.95
C MET A 229 -12.74 14.53 -3.42
N ASP A 230 -12.70 15.66 -2.71
CA ASP A 230 -12.70 15.68 -1.24
C ASP A 230 -14.01 15.07 -0.70
N ARG A 231 -15.16 15.43 -1.27
CA ARG A 231 -16.49 14.89 -0.94
C ARG A 231 -16.61 13.37 -1.19
N ILE A 232 -15.97 12.83 -2.24
CA ILE A 232 -15.82 11.36 -2.40
C ILE A 232 -15.01 10.75 -1.25
N SER A 233 -13.99 11.45 -0.75
CA SER A 233 -13.18 11.03 0.41
C SER A 233 -14.05 10.88 1.65
N ASP A 234 -14.83 11.91 1.94
CA ASP A 234 -15.68 12.02 3.14
C ASP A 234 -16.85 11.04 3.11
N ILE A 235 -17.58 10.96 2.00
CA ILE A 235 -18.71 10.01 1.87
C ILE A 235 -18.22 8.56 1.98
N VAL A 236 -17.04 8.22 1.44
CA VAL A 236 -16.44 6.88 1.60
C VAL A 236 -16.03 6.62 3.06
N ARG A 237 -15.54 7.64 3.78
CA ARG A 237 -15.23 7.53 5.21
C ARG A 237 -16.51 7.26 6.01
N GLU A 238 -17.57 8.04 5.81
CA GLU A 238 -18.86 7.88 6.48
C GLU A 238 -19.57 6.55 6.14
N VAL A 239 -19.37 5.99 4.94
CA VAL A 239 -19.83 4.64 4.59
C VAL A 239 -19.11 3.57 5.40
N PHE A 240 -17.80 3.69 5.62
CA PHE A 240 -17.04 2.70 6.41
C PHE A 240 -17.20 2.88 7.91
N GLU A 241 -17.40 4.11 8.39
CA GLU A 241 -17.84 4.41 9.74
C GLU A 241 -19.25 3.87 10.01
N THR A 242 -20.10 3.70 9.00
CA THR A 242 -21.46 3.19 9.24
C THR A 242 -21.45 1.73 9.70
N SER A 243 -21.85 1.52 10.95
CA SER A 243 -22.08 0.19 11.54
C SER A 243 -22.78 -0.78 10.58
N ASN A 244 -22.13 -1.91 10.28
CA ASN A 244 -22.68 -2.98 9.45
C ASN A 244 -23.08 -2.57 8.00
N TRP A 245 -22.41 -1.58 7.40
CA TRP A 245 -22.76 -1.07 6.06
C TRP A 245 -22.93 -2.16 4.98
N LYS A 246 -22.11 -3.23 5.00
CA LYS A 246 -22.22 -4.36 4.07
C LYS A 246 -23.55 -5.12 4.22
N VAL A 247 -23.97 -5.39 5.46
CA VAL A 247 -25.23 -6.09 5.76
C VAL A 247 -26.42 -5.17 5.41
N LYS A 248 -26.33 -3.88 5.80
CA LYS A 248 -27.34 -2.86 5.45
C LYS A 248 -27.52 -2.70 3.93
N LEU A 249 -26.44 -2.87 3.15
CA LEU A 249 -26.49 -2.86 1.69
C LEU A 249 -27.08 -4.17 1.13
N ALA A 250 -26.66 -5.34 1.63
CA ALA A 250 -27.19 -6.64 1.21
C ALA A 250 -28.69 -6.80 1.46
N ASN A 251 -29.24 -6.12 2.46
CA ASN A 251 -30.68 -6.09 2.75
C ASN A 251 -31.51 -5.27 1.73
N VAL A 252 -30.87 -4.49 0.84
CA VAL A 252 -31.56 -3.60 -0.12
C VAL A 252 -31.06 -3.70 -1.56
N ALA A 253 -29.91 -4.34 -1.79
CA ALA A 253 -29.27 -4.51 -3.10
C ALA A 253 -28.65 -5.91 -3.21
N SER A 254 -28.54 -6.41 -4.45
CA SER A 254 -27.77 -7.63 -4.76
C SER A 254 -26.28 -7.46 -4.45
N ALA A 255 -25.55 -8.57 -4.40
CA ALA A 255 -24.09 -8.53 -4.30
C ALA A 255 -23.47 -7.88 -5.56
N PRO A 256 -22.59 -6.88 -5.43
CA PRO A 256 -22.01 -6.20 -6.59
C PRO A 256 -21.10 -7.14 -7.40
N PRO A 257 -21.11 -7.06 -8.75
CA PRO A 257 -20.27 -7.91 -9.62
C PRO A 257 -18.77 -7.54 -9.60
N PHE A 258 -18.34 -6.81 -8.57
CA PHE A 258 -16.97 -6.33 -8.36
C PHE A 258 -16.73 -6.08 -6.86
N PRO A 259 -15.47 -6.11 -6.39
CA PRO A 259 -15.17 -5.88 -4.97
C PRO A 259 -15.34 -4.39 -4.61
N LEU A 260 -16.57 -4.02 -4.23
CA LEU A 260 -17.04 -2.65 -3.97
C LEU A 260 -16.18 -1.92 -2.92
N GLU A 261 -15.95 -2.50 -1.74
CA GLU A 261 -15.07 -1.89 -0.72
C GLU A 261 -13.67 -1.60 -1.29
N GLY A 262 -13.12 -2.57 -2.05
CA GLY A 262 -11.84 -2.46 -2.72
C GLY A 262 -11.84 -1.57 -3.97
N PHE A 263 -12.97 -0.96 -4.32
CA PHE A 263 -13.12 0.15 -5.27
C PHE A 263 -13.27 1.48 -4.53
N LEU A 264 -14.16 1.56 -3.53
CA LEU A 264 -14.37 2.73 -2.67
C LEU A 264 -13.05 3.18 -2.02
N ARG A 265 -12.30 2.27 -1.37
CA ARG A 265 -10.95 2.54 -0.81
C ARG A 265 -9.90 2.98 -1.85
N LYS A 266 -10.20 2.89 -3.16
CA LYS A 266 -9.30 3.31 -4.24
C LYS A 266 -9.70 4.63 -4.87
N ILE A 267 -10.98 4.95 -5.00
CA ILE A 267 -11.39 6.29 -5.48
C ILE A 267 -10.99 7.36 -4.46
N SER A 268 -11.25 7.14 -3.16
CA SER A 268 -10.90 8.07 -2.07
C SER A 268 -9.41 8.10 -1.71
N SER A 269 -8.59 7.18 -2.22
CA SER A 269 -7.17 7.01 -1.79
C SER A 269 -6.22 8.12 -2.25
N ILE A 270 -6.65 9.02 -3.14
CA ILE A 270 -5.88 10.22 -3.53
C ILE A 270 -6.24 11.39 -2.61
N PRO A 271 -7.51 11.83 -2.49
CA PRO A 271 -7.87 12.92 -1.57
C PRO A 271 -7.50 12.63 -0.11
N ASN A 272 -7.75 11.42 0.43
CA ASN A 272 -7.25 11.02 1.76
C ASN A 272 -5.73 11.23 1.95
N ALA A 273 -4.93 11.03 0.90
CA ALA A 273 -3.48 11.23 0.96
C ALA A 273 -3.12 12.73 0.91
N ILE A 274 -3.83 13.52 0.10
CA ILE A 274 -3.68 14.98 0.03
C ILE A 274 -4.05 15.60 1.38
N GLU A 275 -5.23 15.25 1.91
CA GLU A 275 -5.71 15.60 3.25
C GLU A 275 -4.69 15.26 4.34
N THR A 276 -4.07 14.07 4.29
CA THR A 276 -3.01 13.66 5.23
C THR A 276 -1.78 14.57 5.15
N LEU A 277 -1.39 15.02 3.94
CA LEU A 277 -0.28 15.96 3.78
C LEU A 277 -0.64 17.37 4.26
N ILE A 278 -1.86 17.86 3.98
CA ILE A 278 -2.32 19.17 4.48
C ILE A 278 -2.39 19.14 6.02
N LYS A 279 -2.94 18.08 6.61
CA LYS A 279 -2.95 17.86 8.07
C LYS A 279 -1.53 17.77 8.67
N CYS A 280 -0.53 17.34 7.90
CA CYS A 280 0.88 17.40 8.33
C CYS A 280 1.44 18.83 8.39
N ALA A 281 1.13 19.67 7.40
CA ALA A 281 1.51 21.09 7.41
C ALA A 281 0.73 21.89 8.48
N TYR A 282 -0.56 21.55 8.66
CA TYR A 282 -1.41 22.18 9.66
C TYR A 282 -1.01 21.79 11.10
N SER A 283 -0.57 20.56 11.36
CA SER A 283 -0.18 20.11 12.70
C SER A 283 1.02 20.91 13.26
N PRO A 284 0.89 21.64 14.38
CA PRO A 284 1.98 22.46 14.93
C PRO A 284 3.28 21.67 15.18
N ARG A 285 3.15 20.43 15.68
CA ARG A 285 4.30 19.58 16.02
C ARG A 285 5.02 19.02 14.81
N LEU A 286 4.27 18.54 13.81
CA LEU A 286 4.88 18.01 12.58
C LEU A 286 5.51 19.14 11.77
N TYR A 287 4.86 20.31 11.73
CA TYR A 287 5.45 21.52 11.18
C TYR A 287 6.75 21.91 11.90
N ARG A 288 6.72 22.13 13.21
CA ARG A 288 7.87 22.57 14.01
C ARG A 288 9.04 21.58 13.98
N ARG A 289 8.78 20.27 13.86
CA ARG A 289 9.81 19.21 13.89
C ARG A 289 10.42 18.84 12.53
N PHE A 290 9.67 19.01 11.42
CA PHE A 290 10.07 18.48 10.10
C PHE A 290 10.00 19.50 8.95
N LEU A 291 9.37 20.67 9.14
CA LEU A 291 9.13 21.65 8.07
C LEU A 291 9.67 23.05 8.39
N PHE A 292 9.54 23.52 9.64
CA PHE A 292 9.99 24.83 10.11
C PHE A 292 11.52 24.90 10.20
N GLU A 293 12.13 25.88 9.51
CA GLU A 293 13.58 26.17 9.46
C GLU A 293 14.51 25.01 9.02
N GLN A 294 13.99 23.80 8.83
CA GLN A 294 14.77 22.64 8.41
C GLN A 294 15.20 22.78 6.95
N GLU A 295 16.42 22.37 6.61
CA GLU A 295 16.72 22.03 5.22
C GLU A 295 16.05 20.68 4.88
N LEU A 296 15.62 20.48 3.63
CA LEU A 296 15.11 19.19 3.18
C LEU A 296 15.62 18.84 1.80
N GLU A 297 16.38 17.74 1.73
CA GLU A 297 16.86 17.15 0.48
C GLU A 297 15.96 15.99 0.04
N VAL A 298 15.83 15.79 -1.28
CA VAL A 298 15.15 14.62 -1.85
C VAL A 298 16.13 13.85 -2.74
N LYS A 299 16.51 12.65 -2.30
CA LYS A 299 17.38 11.70 -2.98
C LYS A 299 16.58 10.57 -3.65
N SER A 300 17.17 9.93 -4.65
CA SER A 300 16.60 8.73 -5.30
C SER A 300 17.58 7.56 -5.25
N LEU A 301 17.17 6.45 -4.67
CA LEU A 301 17.96 5.22 -4.56
C LEU A 301 17.87 4.41 -5.86
N ARG A 302 19.03 4.01 -6.41
CA ARG A 302 19.10 3.18 -7.62
C ARG A 302 18.90 1.71 -7.25
N ASN A 303 17.85 1.10 -7.80
CA ASN A 303 17.57 -0.31 -7.70
C ASN A 303 17.85 -0.98 -9.05
N GLN A 304 18.56 -2.11 -9.08
CA GLN A 304 18.98 -2.76 -10.33
C GLN A 304 18.49 -4.21 -10.36
N PRO A 305 17.73 -4.63 -11.40
CA PRO A 305 17.29 -6.02 -11.52
C PRO A 305 18.46 -7.01 -11.58
N ARG A 306 18.53 -7.89 -10.59
CA ARG A 306 19.55 -8.94 -10.43
C ARG A 306 19.00 -10.27 -10.96
N ASN A 307 19.88 -11.23 -11.23
CA ASN A 307 19.49 -12.52 -11.79
C ASN A 307 18.90 -13.45 -10.72
N ILE A 308 17.84 -14.16 -11.08
CA ILE A 308 17.27 -15.32 -10.38
C ILE A 308 17.43 -16.50 -11.34
N LYS A 309 18.09 -17.57 -10.88
CA LYS A 309 18.16 -18.84 -11.62
C LYS A 309 16.87 -19.61 -11.39
N LEU A 310 16.25 -20.09 -12.45
CA LEU A 310 15.08 -20.96 -12.36
C LEU A 310 15.53 -22.42 -12.22
N PRO A 311 14.84 -23.23 -11.40
CA PRO A 311 15.03 -24.67 -11.43
C PRO A 311 14.36 -25.25 -12.69
N PRO A 312 14.93 -26.30 -13.31
CA PRO A 312 14.24 -27.10 -14.33
C PRO A 312 12.87 -27.59 -13.85
N SER A 313 11.90 -27.70 -14.78
CA SER A 313 10.49 -27.95 -14.45
C SER A 313 10.24 -29.20 -13.59
N ASN A 314 11.07 -30.23 -13.70
CA ASN A 314 10.96 -31.46 -12.90
C ASN A 314 11.45 -31.31 -11.44
N GLN A 315 12.18 -30.24 -11.10
CA GLN A 315 12.70 -30.02 -9.75
C GLN A 315 11.72 -29.31 -8.81
N TRP A 316 10.66 -28.67 -9.31
CA TRP A 316 9.70 -27.95 -8.45
C TRP A 316 8.98 -28.86 -7.45
N MET A 317 8.73 -30.12 -7.80
CA MET A 317 8.18 -31.14 -6.89
C MET A 317 9.10 -31.39 -5.69
N GLU A 318 10.39 -31.61 -5.96
CA GLU A 318 11.38 -31.86 -4.91
C GLU A 318 11.60 -30.62 -4.03
N ILE A 319 11.63 -29.43 -4.63
CA ILE A 319 11.67 -28.15 -3.90
C ILE A 319 10.42 -28.00 -3.01
N SER A 320 9.23 -28.40 -3.46
CA SER A 320 8.02 -28.42 -2.64
C SER A 320 8.17 -29.35 -1.43
N LYS A 321 8.60 -30.60 -1.65
CA LYS A 321 8.81 -31.58 -0.57
C LYS A 321 9.85 -31.10 0.46
N GLN A 322 10.91 -30.44 0.01
CA GLN A 322 11.92 -29.82 0.89
C GLN A 322 11.37 -28.62 1.68
N VAL A 323 10.52 -27.77 1.09
CA VAL A 323 9.85 -26.67 1.80
C VAL A 323 8.89 -27.23 2.86
N LEU A 324 8.09 -28.25 2.51
CA LEU A 324 7.16 -28.90 3.45
C LEU A 324 7.93 -29.59 4.60
N ALA A 325 9.03 -30.29 4.33
CA ALA A 325 9.86 -30.95 5.34
C ALA A 325 10.46 -29.98 6.38
N ASN A 326 10.69 -28.71 6.01
CA ASN A 326 11.16 -27.67 6.95
C ASN A 326 10.01 -26.99 7.71
N SER A 327 8.75 -27.21 7.32
CA SER A 327 7.60 -26.81 8.13
C SER A 327 7.38 -27.84 9.25
N ALA A 328 7.64 -27.44 10.50
CA ALA A 328 7.58 -28.32 11.68
C ALA A 328 6.15 -28.74 12.09
N THR A 329 5.22 -28.91 11.15
CA THR A 329 3.78 -29.04 11.41
C THR A 329 3.15 -30.31 10.83
N ASP A 330 3.68 -30.91 9.75
CA ASP A 330 3.03 -32.05 9.09
C ASP A 330 4.01 -33.07 8.49
N ARG A 331 3.97 -34.31 9.00
CA ARG A 331 4.32 -35.51 8.20
C ARG A 331 3.16 -35.95 7.30
N SER A 332 1.94 -35.81 7.80
CA SER A 332 0.69 -36.20 7.12
C SER A 332 0.54 -35.64 5.70
N LEU A 333 1.03 -34.42 5.42
CA LEU A 333 1.01 -33.88 4.05
C LEU A 333 2.00 -34.55 3.10
N GLN A 334 3.13 -35.05 3.62
CA GLN A 334 4.12 -35.80 2.83
C GLN A 334 3.60 -37.20 2.53
N GLU A 335 2.87 -37.79 3.49
CA GLU A 335 2.19 -39.08 3.35
C GLU A 335 1.03 -38.95 2.34
N GLU A 336 0.11 -37.99 2.50
CA GLU A 336 -0.94 -37.69 1.51
C GLU A 336 -0.37 -37.39 0.10
N GLU A 337 0.71 -36.61 -0.02
CA GLU A 337 1.34 -36.34 -1.34
C GLU A 337 2.07 -37.55 -1.95
N ASN A 338 2.31 -38.62 -1.20
CA ASN A 338 2.81 -39.87 -1.78
C ASN A 338 1.62 -40.79 -2.16
N GLU A 339 0.64 -40.96 -1.28
CA GLU A 339 -0.57 -41.77 -1.52
C GLU A 339 -1.41 -41.23 -2.69
N GLU A 340 -1.66 -39.91 -2.76
CA GLU A 340 -2.36 -39.29 -3.91
C GLU A 340 -1.58 -39.45 -5.23
N ASN A 341 -0.32 -39.90 -5.25
CA ASN A 341 0.45 -40.11 -6.48
C ASN A 341 0.61 -41.57 -6.90
N GLU A 342 0.59 -42.55 -5.97
CA GLU A 342 0.67 -43.97 -6.36
C GLU A 342 -0.61 -44.48 -7.05
N GLU A 343 -1.81 -44.04 -6.61
CA GLU A 343 -3.07 -44.41 -7.30
C GLU A 343 -3.28 -43.68 -8.65
N ASN A 344 -2.69 -42.50 -8.84
CA ASN A 344 -3.14 -41.55 -9.87
C ASN A 344 -2.44 -41.64 -11.24
N GLY A 345 -1.49 -42.57 -11.43
CA GLY A 345 -0.61 -42.69 -12.61
C GLY A 345 -1.26 -43.04 -13.97
N LYS A 346 -2.58 -42.83 -14.16
CA LYS A 346 -3.34 -43.13 -15.39
C LYS A 346 -4.47 -42.13 -15.69
N SER A 347 -4.16 -40.86 -15.96
CA SER A 347 -5.12 -39.91 -16.58
C SER A 347 -4.43 -38.63 -17.09
N GLU A 348 -4.29 -38.48 -18.41
CA GLU A 348 -3.34 -37.51 -19.00
C GLU A 348 -3.88 -36.07 -19.11
N ASN A 349 -5.13 -35.86 -19.54
CA ASN A 349 -5.60 -34.54 -20.02
C ASN A 349 -6.25 -33.60 -18.96
N GLY A 350 -5.88 -33.69 -17.68
CA GLY A 350 -6.50 -32.82 -16.67
C GLY A 350 -5.81 -32.65 -15.31
N LYS A 351 -4.75 -33.42 -14.99
CA LYS A 351 -4.17 -33.43 -13.64
C LYS A 351 -2.93 -32.52 -13.47
N GLU A 352 -2.13 -32.31 -14.52
CA GLU A 352 -0.87 -31.56 -14.46
C GLU A 352 -0.98 -30.15 -13.86
N ALA A 353 -2.10 -29.46 -14.12
CA ALA A 353 -2.37 -28.09 -13.68
C ALA A 353 -2.35 -27.89 -12.15
N ASN A 354 -2.27 -28.97 -11.36
CA ASN A 354 -2.20 -28.95 -9.91
C ASN A 354 -0.79 -29.23 -9.34
N LEU A 355 0.20 -29.57 -10.17
CA LEU A 355 1.56 -29.87 -9.72
C LEU A 355 2.30 -28.59 -9.29
N PRO A 356 2.95 -28.56 -8.11
CA PRO A 356 3.89 -27.51 -7.72
C PRO A 356 4.85 -27.10 -8.84
N GLY A 357 4.87 -25.81 -9.16
CA GLY A 357 5.69 -25.21 -10.21
C GLY A 357 5.12 -25.23 -11.62
N HIS A 358 4.04 -25.97 -11.91
CA HIS A 358 3.50 -26.10 -13.27
C HIS A 358 3.09 -24.74 -13.86
N SER A 359 2.45 -23.88 -13.06
CA SER A 359 2.00 -22.56 -13.51
C SER A 359 3.16 -21.57 -13.67
N LEU A 360 4.27 -21.76 -12.96
CA LEU A 360 5.53 -21.02 -13.14
C LEU A 360 6.25 -21.48 -14.41
N SER A 361 6.46 -22.79 -14.56
CA SER A 361 7.12 -23.38 -15.74
C SER A 361 6.37 -23.08 -17.04
N LEU A 362 5.04 -23.06 -17.05
CA LEU A 362 4.27 -22.66 -18.24
C LEU A 362 4.46 -21.15 -18.57
N LYS A 363 4.51 -20.28 -17.55
CA LYS A 363 4.69 -18.82 -17.74
C LYS A 363 6.13 -18.43 -18.08
N LEU A 364 7.10 -19.28 -17.78
CA LEU A 364 8.54 -19.04 -17.87
C LEU A 364 9.24 -20.10 -18.77
N SER A 365 8.48 -20.74 -19.65
CA SER A 365 8.97 -21.78 -20.55
C SER A 365 10.10 -21.24 -21.43
N GLY A 366 11.19 -22.00 -21.53
CA GLY A 366 12.41 -21.59 -22.23
C GLY A 366 13.27 -20.54 -21.51
N MET A 367 13.07 -20.30 -20.21
CA MET A 367 13.92 -19.41 -19.41
C MET A 367 14.65 -20.15 -18.29
N ASP A 368 15.99 -20.16 -18.32
CA ASP A 368 16.83 -20.63 -17.21
C ASP A 368 17.12 -19.52 -16.18
N VAL A 369 17.04 -18.25 -16.62
CA VAL A 369 17.38 -17.08 -15.82
C VAL A 369 16.39 -15.95 -16.11
N ILE A 370 15.87 -15.33 -15.05
CA ILE A 370 15.05 -14.13 -15.13
C ILE A 370 15.65 -13.00 -14.29
N ARG A 371 15.31 -11.76 -14.63
CA ARG A 371 15.82 -10.56 -13.94
C ARG A 371 14.73 -9.90 -13.12
N ALA A 372 15.02 -9.68 -11.83
CA ALA A 372 14.10 -9.02 -10.92
C ALA A 372 14.84 -8.10 -9.94
N PRO A 373 14.23 -6.96 -9.57
CA PRO A 373 14.73 -6.12 -8.50
C PRO A 373 14.51 -6.78 -7.14
N VAL A 374 15.29 -6.38 -6.15
CA VAL A 374 14.84 -6.46 -4.76
C VAL A 374 13.73 -5.42 -4.59
N HIS A 375 12.66 -5.75 -3.88
CA HIS A 375 11.55 -4.82 -3.69
C HIS A 375 11.95 -3.59 -2.86
N CYS A 376 11.46 -2.41 -3.24
CA CYS A 376 12.04 -1.15 -2.82
C CYS A 376 11.92 -0.84 -1.33
N GLU A 377 10.92 -1.38 -0.62
CA GLU A 377 10.85 -1.26 0.83
C GLU A 377 12.01 -1.98 1.55
N CYS A 378 12.47 -3.12 1.02
CA CYS A 378 13.59 -3.89 1.58
C CYS A 378 14.93 -3.21 1.29
N VAL A 379 15.14 -2.74 0.06
CA VAL A 379 16.36 -2.00 -0.32
C VAL A 379 16.52 -0.74 0.53
N LEU A 380 15.42 -0.02 0.79
CA LEU A 380 15.45 1.23 1.54
C LEU A 380 15.68 1.02 3.04
N ALA A 381 15.08 -0.01 3.65
CA ALA A 381 15.34 -0.39 5.04
C ALA A 381 16.83 -0.78 5.25
N LEU A 382 17.42 -1.55 4.33
CA LEU A 382 18.82 -1.96 4.42
C LEU A 382 19.78 -0.80 4.13
N LYS A 383 19.48 0.07 3.17
CA LYS A 383 20.23 1.32 2.94
C LYS A 383 20.27 2.18 4.21
N PHE A 384 19.13 2.33 4.89
CA PHE A 384 19.06 3.06 6.15
C PHE A 384 19.76 2.34 7.31
N LEU A 385 19.78 1.00 7.34
CA LEU A 385 20.54 0.23 8.33
C LEU A 385 22.05 0.52 8.23
N GLY A 386 22.62 0.54 7.02
CA GLY A 386 24.02 0.90 6.81
C GLY A 386 24.35 2.33 7.21
N GLU A 387 23.44 3.27 6.94
CA GLU A 387 23.62 4.72 7.24
C GLU A 387 23.24 5.11 8.68
N ASN A 388 22.52 4.26 9.42
CA ASN A 388 22.11 4.49 10.81
C ASN A 388 23.29 4.65 11.79
N ARG A 389 24.51 4.30 11.36
CA ARG A 389 25.75 4.54 12.12
C ARG A 389 26.14 6.02 12.19
N THR A 390 25.60 6.87 11.30
CA THR A 390 25.93 8.31 11.22
C THR A 390 24.71 9.23 11.11
N VAL A 391 23.56 8.74 10.66
CA VAL A 391 22.35 9.55 10.39
C VAL A 391 21.11 8.83 10.93
N ARG A 392 20.28 9.49 11.74
CA ARG A 392 19.14 8.82 12.41
C ARG A 392 17.95 8.67 11.46
N SER A 393 17.70 7.46 10.95
CA SER A 393 16.48 7.17 10.20
C SER A 393 15.24 7.07 11.10
N VAL A 394 14.08 7.31 10.49
CA VAL A 394 12.76 6.93 11.03
C VAL A 394 12.56 5.43 10.76
N GLN A 395 12.10 4.68 11.77
CA GLN A 395 11.97 3.22 11.70
C GLN A 395 10.74 2.74 10.90
N TYR A 396 10.21 3.58 10.01
CA TYR A 396 9.06 3.30 9.16
C TYR A 396 9.35 3.67 7.71
N ILE A 397 9.06 2.75 6.79
CA ILE A 397 9.14 2.96 5.36
C ILE A 397 7.70 3.13 4.82
N GLY A 398 7.40 4.32 4.33
CA GLY A 398 6.12 4.61 3.68
C GLY A 398 6.04 3.97 2.30
N VAL A 399 4.93 3.33 1.97
CA VAL A 399 4.81 2.49 0.77
C VAL A 399 3.55 2.80 -0.04
N SER A 400 3.71 2.97 -1.36
CA SER A 400 2.61 3.39 -2.26
C SER A 400 1.53 2.32 -2.48
N LYS A 401 1.81 1.09 -2.03
CA LYS A 401 0.95 -0.09 -1.94
C LYS A 401 1.40 -0.88 -0.71
N LEU A 402 0.53 -1.72 -0.14
CA LEU A 402 0.94 -2.70 0.87
C LEU A 402 2.07 -3.61 0.34
N SER A 403 2.93 -4.09 1.22
CA SER A 403 4.04 -4.99 0.88
C SER A 403 3.56 -6.36 0.40
N CYS A 404 4.33 -7.02 -0.47
CA CYS A 404 4.10 -8.44 -0.78
C CYS A 404 4.49 -9.32 0.42
N ILE A 405 4.04 -10.58 0.46
CA ILE A 405 4.28 -11.44 1.63
C ILE A 405 5.77 -11.74 1.85
N GLY A 406 6.58 -11.79 0.79
CA GLY A 406 8.05 -11.91 0.90
C GLY A 406 8.68 -10.67 1.56
N CYS A 407 8.32 -9.47 1.13
CA CYS A 407 8.82 -8.23 1.75
C CYS A 407 8.40 -8.14 3.22
N TRP A 408 7.17 -8.56 3.53
CA TRP A 408 6.65 -8.63 4.89
C TRP A 408 7.40 -9.63 5.77
N ALA A 409 7.63 -10.85 5.28
CA ALA A 409 8.38 -11.88 6.00
C ALA A 409 9.85 -11.47 6.19
N PHE A 410 10.47 -10.81 5.20
CA PHE A 410 11.84 -10.31 5.32
C PHE A 410 11.95 -9.18 6.35
N LEU A 411 11.07 -8.18 6.30
CA LEU A 411 11.04 -7.12 7.30
C LEU A 411 10.69 -7.65 8.69
N LYS A 412 9.91 -8.74 8.82
CA LYS A 412 9.73 -9.43 10.10
C LYS A 412 11.03 -10.11 10.55
N ALA A 413 11.70 -10.87 9.68
CA ALA A 413 12.97 -11.55 10.01
C ALA A 413 14.09 -10.57 10.43
N LEU A 414 14.09 -9.34 9.88
CA LEU A 414 14.90 -8.23 10.37
C LEU A 414 14.53 -7.84 11.82
N ARG A 415 13.25 -7.57 12.10
CA ARG A 415 12.78 -7.22 13.46
C ARG A 415 13.05 -8.33 14.48
N ASP A 416 12.88 -9.59 14.09
CA ASP A 416 13.19 -10.78 14.88
C ASP A 416 14.70 -10.89 15.21
N ASN A 417 15.56 -10.17 14.47
CA ASN A 417 17.00 -10.03 14.71
C ASN A 417 17.38 -8.61 15.20
N GLY A 418 16.43 -7.88 15.81
CA GLY A 418 16.66 -6.55 16.42
C GLY A 418 16.70 -5.36 15.45
N ILE A 419 16.50 -5.58 14.15
CA ILE A 419 16.53 -4.52 13.13
C ILE A 419 15.11 -3.98 12.93
N ALA A 420 14.78 -2.94 13.69
CA ALA A 420 13.46 -2.32 13.71
C ALA A 420 13.16 -1.47 12.46
N PHE A 421 12.53 -2.08 11.45
CA PHE A 421 11.83 -1.37 10.37
C PHE A 421 10.41 -1.91 10.14
N TYR A 422 9.48 -0.98 9.92
CA TYR A 422 8.05 -1.24 9.72
C TYR A 422 7.54 -0.69 8.37
N THR A 423 6.47 -1.28 7.85
CA THR A 423 5.64 -0.75 6.74
C THR A 423 4.16 -0.89 7.11
N LYS A 424 3.27 -0.29 6.32
CA LYS A 424 1.80 -0.25 6.55
C LYS A 424 1.12 -1.60 6.75
N GLY A 425 1.74 -2.69 6.29
CA GLY A 425 1.15 -4.02 6.25
C GLY A 425 1.40 -4.73 4.93
N SER A 426 0.89 -5.96 4.83
CA SER A 426 0.94 -6.77 3.61
C SER A 426 -0.46 -7.06 3.06
N HIS A 427 -0.56 -7.10 1.73
CA HIS A 427 -1.75 -7.63 1.04
C HIS A 427 -1.74 -9.17 0.95
N SER A 428 -0.83 -9.85 1.67
CA SER A 428 -0.76 -11.31 1.85
C SER A 428 -0.54 -12.15 0.58
N LYS A 429 -0.22 -11.55 -0.57
CA LYS A 429 0.10 -12.29 -1.82
C LYS A 429 1.60 -12.31 -2.06
N ALA A 430 2.12 -13.41 -2.58
CA ALA A 430 3.44 -13.43 -3.19
C ALA A 430 3.36 -12.83 -4.59
N TYR A 431 4.50 -12.34 -5.08
CA TYR A 431 4.68 -11.93 -6.47
C TYR A 431 6.03 -12.42 -6.91
N PHE A 432 6.06 -13.52 -7.67
CA PHE A 432 7.23 -13.91 -8.42
C PHE A 432 7.27 -13.14 -9.77
N PRO A 433 8.45 -12.67 -10.22
CA PRO A 433 9.76 -12.83 -9.60
C PRO A 433 10.05 -11.81 -8.48
N TRP A 434 10.78 -12.27 -7.46
CA TRP A 434 11.20 -11.50 -6.29
C TRP A 434 12.63 -11.89 -5.94
N LYS A 435 13.53 -10.92 -5.83
CA LYS A 435 14.94 -11.14 -5.48
C LYS A 435 15.13 -11.04 -3.96
N PHE A 436 15.85 -12.00 -3.37
CA PHE A 436 16.24 -11.97 -1.96
C PHE A 436 17.35 -10.93 -1.74
N PRO A 437 17.28 -10.10 -0.67
CA PRO A 437 18.09 -8.89 -0.50
C PRO A 437 19.50 -9.15 0.07
N ASP A 438 20.21 -10.13 -0.49
CA ASP A 438 21.54 -10.54 -0.01
C ASP A 438 22.61 -9.45 -0.13
N LEU A 439 22.89 -8.96 -1.35
CA LEU A 439 23.88 -7.90 -1.56
C LEU A 439 23.53 -6.62 -0.80
N GLU A 440 22.24 -6.35 -0.59
CA GLU A 440 21.78 -5.20 0.18
C GLU A 440 22.02 -5.37 1.69
N MET A 441 22.07 -6.61 2.22
CA MET A 441 22.54 -6.90 3.59
C MET A 441 24.05 -6.75 3.72
N ASP A 442 24.83 -7.17 2.72
CA ASP A 442 26.28 -6.95 2.67
C ASP A 442 26.62 -5.44 2.66
N TRP A 443 25.94 -4.65 1.82
CA TRP A 443 26.10 -3.20 1.77
C TRP A 443 25.65 -2.49 3.05
N ALA A 444 24.68 -3.06 3.77
CA ALA A 444 24.28 -2.61 5.10
C ALA A 444 25.24 -3.03 6.22
N MET A 445 26.30 -3.79 5.91
CA MET A 445 27.25 -4.38 6.84
C MET A 445 26.57 -5.22 7.94
N VAL A 446 25.57 -6.02 7.55
CA VAL A 446 24.94 -7.01 8.44
C VAL A 446 25.93 -8.17 8.66
N PRO A 447 26.31 -8.51 9.91
CA PRO A 447 27.24 -9.59 10.19
C PRO A 447 26.74 -10.94 9.62
N ASN A 448 27.64 -11.76 9.09
CA ASN A 448 27.29 -13.02 8.40
C ASN A 448 26.41 -13.94 9.25
N GLU A 449 26.66 -14.03 10.56
CA GLU A 449 25.84 -14.81 11.50
C GLU A 449 24.39 -14.27 11.57
N SER A 450 24.23 -12.95 11.65
CA SER A 450 22.93 -12.28 11.57
C SER A 450 22.26 -12.50 10.21
N GLN A 451 23.00 -12.44 9.10
CA GLN A 451 22.45 -12.78 7.77
C GLN A 451 21.91 -14.21 7.74
N THR A 452 22.67 -15.19 8.24
CA THR A 452 22.23 -16.59 8.34
C THR A 452 20.95 -16.72 9.16
N ARG A 453 20.85 -16.06 10.33
CA ARG A 453 19.62 -16.06 11.14
C ARG A 453 18.44 -15.37 10.45
N ILE A 454 18.67 -14.30 9.69
CA ILE A 454 17.63 -13.60 8.90
C ILE A 454 17.12 -14.49 7.76
N THR A 455 18.02 -15.11 6.99
CA THR A 455 17.69 -16.05 5.89
C THR A 455 16.93 -17.27 6.42
N MET A 456 17.39 -17.86 7.53
CA MET A 456 16.72 -18.98 8.21
C MET A 456 15.32 -18.60 8.72
N SER A 457 15.19 -17.47 9.43
CA SER A 457 13.90 -16.99 9.95
C SER A 457 12.91 -16.68 8.81
N PHE A 458 13.38 -16.04 7.73
CA PHE A 458 12.59 -15.82 6.53
C PHE A 458 12.08 -17.14 5.93
N PHE A 459 12.98 -18.10 5.69
CA PHE A 459 12.64 -19.34 5.00
C PHE A 459 11.66 -20.19 5.81
N ASN A 460 11.86 -20.32 7.12
CA ASN A 460 10.99 -21.10 7.99
C ASN A 460 9.58 -20.51 8.07
N ASN A 461 9.47 -19.18 8.23
CA ASN A 461 8.19 -18.44 8.21
C ASN A 461 7.46 -18.62 6.86
N MET A 462 8.19 -18.51 5.74
CA MET A 462 7.61 -18.66 4.40
C MET A 462 7.21 -20.11 4.11
N SER A 463 7.95 -21.10 4.62
CA SER A 463 7.63 -22.53 4.51
C SER A 463 6.38 -22.90 5.32
N GLN A 464 6.23 -22.35 6.54
CA GLN A 464 4.99 -22.46 7.33
C GLN A 464 3.80 -21.84 6.60
N ILE A 465 3.97 -20.65 6.00
CA ILE A 465 2.91 -20.00 5.19
C ILE A 465 2.57 -20.84 3.95
N TYR A 466 3.53 -21.55 3.35
CA TYR A 466 3.28 -22.44 2.21
C TYR A 466 2.46 -23.67 2.62
N ALA A 467 2.91 -24.41 3.64
CA ALA A 467 2.22 -25.58 4.19
C ALA A 467 0.82 -25.25 4.74
N GLN A 468 0.63 -24.06 5.33
CA GLN A 468 -0.69 -23.56 5.71
C GLN A 468 -1.61 -23.40 4.49
N ARG A 469 -1.17 -22.64 3.46
CA ARG A 469 -2.03 -22.35 2.30
C ARG A 469 -2.31 -23.57 1.44
N LEU A 470 -1.36 -24.51 1.35
CA LEU A 470 -1.54 -25.75 0.61
C LEU A 470 -2.64 -26.59 1.26
N ARG A 471 -2.66 -26.66 2.61
CA ARG A 471 -3.78 -27.21 3.39
C ARG A 471 -5.07 -26.43 3.18
N GLU A 472 -5.07 -25.10 3.28
CA GLU A 472 -6.26 -24.28 3.01
C GLU A 472 -6.81 -24.54 1.59
N GLN A 473 -5.95 -24.74 0.58
CA GLN A 473 -6.37 -25.05 -0.79
C GLN A 473 -6.90 -26.50 -0.93
N LYS A 474 -6.26 -27.50 -0.30
CA LYS A 474 -6.82 -28.87 -0.21
C LYS A 474 -8.16 -28.88 0.54
N MET A 475 -8.30 -28.13 1.63
CA MET A 475 -9.54 -28.01 2.41
C MET A 475 -10.64 -27.27 1.67
N MET A 476 -10.37 -26.15 0.99
CA MET A 476 -11.39 -25.43 0.22
C MET A 476 -11.91 -26.25 -0.97
N ARG A 477 -11.09 -27.12 -1.58
CA ARG A 477 -11.56 -28.14 -2.54
C ARG A 477 -12.53 -29.16 -1.90
N LYS A 478 -12.42 -29.41 -0.59
CA LYS A 478 -13.30 -30.28 0.21
C LYS A 478 -14.47 -29.53 0.91
N LEU A 479 -14.51 -28.18 0.87
CA LEU A 479 -15.37 -27.31 1.69
C LEU A 479 -15.93 -26.08 0.93
N SER A 480 -16.36 -26.24 -0.33
CA SER A 480 -16.83 -25.10 -1.14
C SER A 480 -18.30 -24.69 -0.85
N ASP A 481 -18.73 -24.78 0.42
CA ASP A 481 -20.16 -24.96 0.79
C ASP A 481 -20.79 -23.97 1.82
N SER A 482 -20.12 -23.01 2.50
CA SER A 482 -20.79 -21.98 3.39
C SER A 482 -19.96 -20.74 3.89
N THR A 483 -20.61 -19.67 4.46
CA THR A 483 -20.07 -18.28 4.77
C THR A 483 -20.98 -17.46 5.77
N THR A 484 -20.78 -16.26 6.41
CA THR A 484 -19.79 -15.11 6.54
C THR A 484 -19.91 -14.33 7.91
N GLY A 485 -19.37 -13.08 8.10
CA GLY A 485 -19.40 -12.24 9.36
C GLY A 485 -19.52 -10.67 9.22
N SER A 486 -19.39 -9.86 10.31
CA SER A 486 -19.99 -8.48 10.46
C SER A 486 -19.25 -7.38 11.34
N SER A 487 -19.90 -6.23 11.69
CA SER A 487 -19.56 -5.02 12.57
C SER A 487 -18.76 -3.80 11.96
N SER A 488 -18.62 -2.54 12.48
CA SER A 488 -19.35 -1.57 13.40
C SER A 488 -18.78 -0.09 13.31
N GLY A 489 -19.48 1.00 13.75
CA GLY A 489 -19.01 2.44 13.84
C GLY A 489 -20.06 3.65 13.87
N THR A 490 -19.63 4.94 13.92
CA THR A 490 -20.41 6.26 14.11
C THR A 490 -19.80 7.57 13.44
N GLN A 491 -20.47 8.77 13.40
CA GLN A 491 -20.48 9.78 12.25
C GLN A 491 -20.68 11.35 12.52
N ARG A 492 -20.48 12.29 11.52
CA ARG A 492 -20.84 13.78 11.48
C ARG A 492 -21.21 14.39 10.05
N ALA A 493 -21.13 15.72 9.72
CA ALA A 493 -21.82 16.41 8.55
C ALA A 493 -21.14 17.66 7.82
N TRP A 494 -21.75 18.24 6.74
CA TRP A 494 -21.13 19.06 5.62
C TRP A 494 -21.81 20.38 5.10
N ARG A 495 -21.28 21.02 4.02
CA ARG A 495 -21.59 22.41 3.52
C ARG A 495 -22.30 22.63 2.15
N PHE A 496 -22.00 21.87 1.08
CA PHE A 496 -22.60 22.08 -0.27
C PHE A 496 -23.75 21.09 -0.58
N THR A 497 -24.71 21.42 -1.46
CA THR A 497 -25.83 20.51 -1.80
C THR A 497 -25.39 19.43 -2.81
N MET A 498 -26.31 18.57 -3.25
CA MET A 498 -26.04 17.52 -4.25
C MET A 498 -26.45 17.93 -5.67
N GLU A 499 -26.94 19.16 -5.87
CA GLU A 499 -27.48 19.65 -7.14
C GLU A 499 -26.37 20.17 -8.08
N ASP A 500 -25.23 20.58 -7.53
CA ASP A 500 -24.05 21.05 -8.26
C ASP A 500 -23.31 19.93 -9.06
N PHE A 501 -23.76 18.67 -8.96
CA PHE A 501 -23.15 17.48 -9.56
C PHE A 501 -24.06 16.77 -10.58
N ILE A 502 -24.84 17.55 -11.34
CA ILE A 502 -25.73 17.11 -12.42
C ILE A 502 -25.03 17.23 -13.78
#